data_AF-F6I7M5-F1
#
_entry.id   AF-F6I7M5-F1
#
_cell.length_a   1.000
_cell.length_b   1.000
_cell.length_c   1.000
_cell.angle_alpha   90.00
_cell.angle_beta   90.00
_cell.angle_gamma   90.00
#
_symmetry.space_group_name_H-M   'P 1'
#
loop_
_entity.id
_entity.type
_entity.pdbx_description
1 polymer ?
#
loop_
_entity_poly.entity_id
_entity_poly.type
_entity_poly.pdbx_seq_one_letter_code
_entity_poly.pdbx_strand_id
1 'polypeptide(L)'
;MGLFLSELWFSFYWFLTQFVRWNLVYRYTFKDRLSQRYEKVLPGIDIFVCTADPRIEPPIMVINTVLSVMAYNYPSHKPSVYLSDDGGSDLTFYALLEASRFSKHWLPFCRKFSIEPRSPAAYFSTSPEPHNSNPLMAQEWFSIKVKLSLFDLDSDIYLRDRNRRKHSEQSTMARGIDPKEENSSTCEHKK
;
A
#
# COMPACT_ATOMS: atom_id res chain seq x y z
N MET A 1 44.49 -0.58 29.41
CA MET A 1 44.54 -1.58 28.31
C MET A 1 43.27 -1.59 27.47
N GLY A 2 42.06 -1.71 28.05
CA GLY A 2 40.81 -1.71 27.27
C GLY A 2 40.56 -0.47 26.39
N LEU A 3 40.84 0.73 26.89
CA LEU A 3 40.67 1.99 26.14
C LEU A 3 41.54 2.05 24.87
N PHE A 4 42.78 1.57 24.95
CA PHE A 4 43.70 1.53 23.81
C PHE A 4 43.23 0.55 22.72
N LEU A 5 42.72 -0.62 23.12
CA LEU A 5 42.15 -1.58 22.17
C LEU A 5 40.88 -1.03 21.50
N SER A 6 40.02 -0.31 22.24
CA SER A 6 38.81 0.29 21.66
C SER A 6 39.14 1.40 20.67
N GLU A 7 40.16 2.22 20.93
CA GLU A 7 40.60 3.27 20.01
C GLU A 7 41.20 2.70 18.73
N LEU A 8 42.05 1.67 18.85
CA LEU A 8 42.64 1.00 17.69
C LEU A 8 41.56 0.37 16.80
N TRP A 9 40.56 -0.27 17.41
CA TRP A 9 39.43 -0.85 16.68
C TRP A 9 38.58 0.22 15.98
N PHE A 10 38.30 1.33 16.67
CA PHE A 10 37.55 2.44 16.09
C PHE A 10 38.29 3.09 14.92
N SER A 11 39.60 3.34 15.05
CA SER A 11 40.43 3.88 13.95
C SER A 11 40.50 2.94 12.76
N PHE A 12 40.64 1.63 13.00
CA PHE A 12 40.63 0.63 11.93
C PHE A 12 39.27 0.58 11.21
N TYR A 13 38.16 0.58 11.95
CA TYR A 13 36.82 0.67 11.37
C TYR A 13 36.62 1.96 10.56
N TRP A 14 37.06 3.10 11.09
CA TRP A 14 36.99 4.39 10.39
C TRP A 14 37.80 4.36 9.08
N PHE A 15 39.01 3.79 9.10
CA PHE A 15 39.84 3.65 7.92
C PHE A 15 39.19 2.75 6.85
N LEU A 16 38.63 1.60 7.25
CA LEU A 16 37.89 0.72 6.35
C LEU A 16 36.67 1.41 5.73
N THR A 17 35.94 2.22 6.51
CA THR A 17 34.78 2.97 5.97
C THR A 17 35.18 4.09 5.01
N GLN A 18 36.36 4.70 5.16
CA GLN A 18 36.85 5.68 4.17
C GLN A 18 37.17 5.04 2.82
N PHE A 19 37.72 3.83 2.79
CA PHE A 19 38.01 3.14 1.53
C PHE A 19 36.75 2.91 0.68
N VAL A 20 35.63 2.51 1.30
CA VAL A 20 34.36 2.29 0.59
C VAL A 20 33.82 3.59 -0.04
N ARG A 21 34.16 4.75 0.54
CA ARG A 21 33.69 6.07 0.09
C ARG A 21 34.58 6.74 -0.96
N TRP A 22 35.77 6.20 -1.21
CA TRP A 22 36.78 6.84 -2.07
C TRP A 22 36.35 6.91 -3.55
N ASN A 23 35.58 5.93 -4.03
CA ASN A 23 35.15 5.87 -5.43
C ASN A 23 33.66 6.14 -5.58
N LEU A 24 33.28 7.42 -5.49
CA LEU A 24 31.89 7.82 -5.66
C LEU A 24 31.50 7.75 -7.16
N VAL A 25 30.63 6.81 -7.51
CA VAL A 25 30.15 6.64 -8.88
C VAL A 25 28.79 7.29 -9.05
N TYR A 26 28.73 8.35 -9.86
CA TYR A 26 27.48 8.98 -10.28
C TYR A 26 26.89 8.25 -11.49
N ARG A 27 25.58 7.97 -11.46
CA ARG A 27 24.85 7.33 -12.56
C ARG A 27 23.70 8.23 -13.00
N TYR A 28 23.58 8.45 -14.30
CA TYR A 28 22.48 9.19 -14.92
C TYR A 28 21.71 8.26 -15.85
N THR A 29 20.37 8.36 -15.84
CA THR A 29 19.50 7.52 -16.66
C THR A 29 18.86 8.33 -17.80
N PHE A 30 18.91 7.81 -19.02
CA PHE A 30 18.33 8.46 -20.21
C PHE A 30 17.07 7.72 -20.67
N LYS A 31 15.90 8.13 -20.16
CA LYS A 31 14.62 7.47 -20.45
C LYS A 31 14.22 7.56 -21.93
N ASP A 32 14.52 8.67 -22.59
CA ASP A 32 14.16 8.89 -24.00
C ASP A 32 14.88 7.93 -24.95
N ARG A 33 16.15 7.62 -24.65
CA ARG A 33 16.93 6.64 -25.41
C ARG A 33 16.41 5.22 -25.19
N LEU A 34 15.96 4.93 -23.98
CA LEU A 34 15.38 3.64 -23.61
C LEU A 34 14.04 3.41 -24.34
N SER A 35 13.14 4.40 -24.32
CA SER A 35 11.86 4.31 -25.03
C SER A 35 12.06 4.18 -26.54
N GLN A 36 12.88 5.04 -27.15
CA GLN A 36 13.17 4.98 -28.60
C GLN A 36 13.66 3.61 -29.07
N ARG A 37 14.46 2.90 -28.26
CA ARG A 37 15.09 1.65 -28.67
C ARG A 37 14.32 0.39 -28.25
N TYR A 38 13.65 0.43 -27.09
CA TYR A 38 13.14 -0.78 -26.43
C TYR A 38 11.68 -0.72 -26.01
N GLU A 39 10.91 0.33 -26.34
CA GLU A 39 9.51 0.47 -25.91
C GLU A 39 8.66 -0.79 -26.17
N LYS A 40 8.89 -1.49 -27.29
CA LYS A 40 8.20 -2.74 -27.63
C LYS A 40 8.76 -3.98 -26.92
N VAL A 41 10.01 -3.95 -26.49
CA VAL A 41 10.78 -5.11 -25.97
C VAL A 41 11.09 -5.01 -24.47
N LEU A 42 10.33 -4.19 -23.74
CA LEU A 42 10.45 -4.09 -22.28
C LEU A 42 10.19 -5.45 -21.60
N PRO A 43 10.97 -5.86 -20.58
CA PRO A 43 10.77 -7.13 -19.87
C PRO A 43 9.51 -7.13 -18.99
N GLY A 44 9.08 -8.30 -18.52
CA GLY A 44 8.12 -8.39 -17.41
C GLY A 44 8.76 -7.89 -16.12
N ILE A 45 7.98 -7.29 -15.23
CA ILE A 45 8.46 -6.81 -13.93
C ILE A 45 7.52 -7.36 -12.85
N ASP A 46 8.07 -8.06 -11.87
CA ASP A 46 7.33 -8.51 -10.70
C ASP A 46 7.69 -7.65 -9.50
N ILE A 47 6.68 -7.06 -8.86
CA ILE A 47 6.84 -6.13 -7.76
C ILE A 47 6.21 -6.75 -6.52
N PHE A 48 7.03 -6.98 -5.50
CA PHE A 48 6.60 -7.52 -4.23
C PHE A 48 6.46 -6.40 -3.22
N VAL A 49 5.28 -6.31 -2.61
CA VAL A 49 4.98 -5.46 -1.46
C VAL A 49 4.78 -6.39 -0.28
N CYS A 50 5.52 -6.19 0.80
CA CYS A 50 5.40 -6.99 2.01
C CYS A 50 4.91 -6.11 3.15
N THR A 51 3.97 -6.63 3.94
CA THR A 51 3.48 -6.00 5.17
C THR A 51 3.44 -7.01 6.30
N ALA A 52 3.76 -6.58 7.52
CA ALA A 52 3.93 -7.48 8.65
C ALA A 52 2.89 -7.31 9.77
N ASP A 53 2.46 -6.08 10.07
CA ASP A 53 1.45 -5.82 11.10
C ASP A 53 0.51 -4.69 10.66
N PRO A 54 -0.81 -4.95 10.52
CA PRO A 54 -1.79 -3.94 10.10
C PRO A 54 -1.95 -2.77 11.08
N ARG A 55 -1.43 -2.87 12.32
CA ARG A 55 -1.46 -1.79 13.31
C ARG A 55 -0.30 -0.82 13.14
N ILE A 56 0.90 -1.35 12.84
CA ILE A 56 2.10 -0.56 12.59
C ILE A 56 2.05 0.00 11.17
N GLU A 57 1.56 -0.81 10.23
CA GLU A 57 1.39 -0.48 8.82
C GLU A 57 -0.09 -0.51 8.45
N PRO A 58 -0.83 0.61 8.66
CA PRO A 58 -2.24 0.69 8.31
C PRO A 58 -2.52 0.21 6.87
N PRO A 59 -3.52 -0.66 6.65
CA PRO A 59 -3.80 -1.19 5.32
C PRO A 59 -4.06 -0.13 4.26
N ILE A 60 -4.64 1.01 4.64
CA ILE A 60 -4.84 2.15 3.73
C ILE A 60 -3.53 2.66 3.13
N MET A 61 -2.43 2.68 3.90
CA MET A 61 -1.11 3.09 3.43
C MET A 61 -0.51 2.04 2.49
N VAL A 62 -0.67 0.75 2.83
CA VAL A 62 -0.22 -0.37 1.99
C VAL A 62 -0.94 -0.33 0.63
N ILE A 63 -2.26 -0.13 0.63
CA ILE A 63 -3.06 0.00 -0.59
C ILE A 63 -2.63 1.20 -1.43
N ASN A 64 -2.37 2.36 -0.82
CA ASN A 64 -1.87 3.52 -1.55
C ASN A 64 -0.56 3.24 -2.28
N THR A 65 0.33 2.44 -1.67
CA THR A 65 1.56 1.96 -2.30
C THR A 65 1.25 1.02 -3.46
N VAL A 66 0.38 0.02 -3.28
CA VAL A 66 -0.03 -0.92 -4.33
C VAL A 66 -0.64 -0.18 -5.53
N LEU A 67 -1.58 0.74 -5.30
CA LEU A 67 -2.21 1.54 -6.35
C LEU A 67 -1.21 2.44 -7.09
N SER A 68 -0.25 3.03 -6.35
CA SER A 68 0.83 3.84 -6.93
C SER A 68 1.69 3.01 -7.89
N VAL A 69 2.06 1.80 -7.47
CA VAL A 69 2.85 0.86 -8.28
C VAL A 69 2.08 0.41 -9.52
N MET A 70 0.80 0.05 -9.37
CA MET A 70 -0.06 -0.35 -10.51
C MET A 70 -0.26 0.79 -11.53
N ALA A 71 -0.16 2.04 -11.08
CA ALA A 71 -0.28 3.24 -11.92
C ALA A 71 1.03 3.66 -12.61
N TYR A 72 2.09 2.85 -12.53
CA TYR A 72 3.35 3.13 -13.22
C TYR A 72 3.17 3.27 -14.73
N ASN A 73 3.99 4.13 -15.32
CA ASN A 73 4.03 4.30 -16.77
C ASN A 73 4.78 3.13 -17.43
N TYR A 74 4.13 1.97 -17.47
CA TYR A 74 4.62 0.73 -18.05
C TYR A 74 3.50 0.02 -18.80
N PRO A 75 3.78 -0.77 -19.86
CA PRO A 75 2.74 -1.50 -20.58
C PRO A 75 1.98 -2.44 -19.64
N SER A 76 0.65 -2.32 -19.57
CA SER A 76 -0.18 -2.94 -18.52
C SER A 76 -0.15 -4.46 -18.42
N HIS A 77 0.34 -5.16 -19.45
CA HIS A 77 0.45 -6.62 -19.50
C HIS A 77 1.81 -7.14 -18.99
N LYS A 78 2.72 -6.24 -18.57
CA LYS A 78 4.08 -6.58 -18.14
C LYS A 78 4.33 -6.50 -16.63
N PRO A 79 3.77 -5.54 -15.87
CA PRO A 79 4.01 -5.48 -14.45
C PRO A 79 3.01 -6.38 -13.71
N SER A 80 3.51 -7.25 -12.85
CA SER A 80 2.73 -8.02 -11.89
C SER A 80 3.01 -7.48 -10.50
N VAL A 81 1.97 -7.28 -9.68
CA VAL A 81 2.12 -6.79 -8.30
C VAL A 81 1.62 -7.86 -7.35
N TYR A 82 2.46 -8.22 -6.38
CA TYR A 82 2.20 -9.22 -5.35
C TYR A 82 2.21 -8.54 -3.99
N LEU A 83 1.19 -8.77 -3.17
CA LEU A 83 1.14 -8.33 -1.78
C LEU A 83 1.31 -9.56 -0.87
N SER A 84 2.37 -9.60 -0.08
CA SER A 84 2.57 -10.56 1.00
C SER A 84 2.17 -9.90 2.32
N ASP A 85 1.21 -10.50 3.03
CA ASP A 85 0.80 -10.06 4.37
C ASP A 85 1.19 -11.15 5.38
N ASP A 86 2.32 -10.94 6.05
CA ASP A 86 2.82 -11.86 7.08
C ASP A 86 1.96 -11.80 8.35
N GLY A 87 1.20 -10.71 8.53
CA GLY A 87 0.26 -10.53 9.64
C GLY A 87 -1.08 -11.22 9.43
N GLY A 88 -1.35 -11.72 8.21
CA GLY A 88 -2.56 -12.48 7.87
C GLY A 88 -3.86 -11.77 8.26
N SER A 89 -3.94 -10.46 8.04
CA SER A 89 -5.04 -9.65 8.57
C SER A 89 -6.21 -9.56 7.59
N ASP A 90 -7.41 -9.93 8.04
CA ASP A 90 -8.66 -9.77 7.27
C ASP A 90 -8.87 -8.31 6.79
N LEU A 91 -8.37 -7.35 7.56
CA LEU A 91 -8.45 -5.93 7.21
C LEU A 91 -7.61 -5.60 5.98
N THR A 92 -6.40 -6.16 5.88
CA THR A 92 -5.53 -5.98 4.72
C THR A 92 -6.15 -6.61 3.49
N PHE A 93 -6.74 -7.79 3.64
CA PHE A 93 -7.49 -8.46 2.58
C PHE A 93 -8.69 -7.63 2.09
N TYR A 94 -9.52 -7.13 3.01
CA TYR A 94 -10.68 -6.31 2.66
C TYR A 94 -10.26 -4.99 1.99
N ALA A 95 -9.25 -4.32 2.53
CA ALA A 95 -8.69 -3.11 1.94
C ALA A 95 -8.19 -3.37 0.51
N LEU A 96 -7.52 -4.50 0.25
CA LEU A 96 -7.06 -4.89 -1.08
C LEU A 96 -8.23 -5.21 -2.03
N LEU A 97 -9.29 -5.85 -1.52
CA LEU A 97 -10.50 -6.12 -2.30
C LEU A 97 -11.16 -4.81 -2.76
N GLU A 98 -11.37 -3.85 -1.86
CA GLU A 98 -11.95 -2.57 -2.22
C GLU A 98 -11.00 -1.75 -3.11
N ALA A 99 -9.69 -1.82 -2.86
CA ALA A 99 -8.67 -1.23 -3.74
C ALA A 99 -8.78 -1.77 -5.17
N SER A 100 -9.02 -3.07 -5.34
CA SER A 100 -9.17 -3.67 -6.67
C SER A 100 -10.34 -3.06 -7.45
N ARG A 101 -11.43 -2.70 -6.76
CA ARG A 101 -12.59 -2.02 -7.37
C ARG A 101 -12.28 -0.56 -7.68
N PHE A 102 -11.60 0.13 -6.77
CA PHE A 102 -11.18 1.51 -6.98
C PHE A 102 -10.15 1.65 -8.11
N SER A 103 -9.22 0.69 -8.25
CA SER A 103 -8.16 0.69 -9.27
C SER A 103 -8.70 0.79 -10.70
N LYS A 104 -9.87 0.21 -10.97
CA LYS A 104 -10.56 0.30 -12.27
C LYS A 104 -10.87 1.74 -12.69
N HIS A 105 -10.96 2.66 -11.74
CA HIS A 105 -11.20 4.08 -11.96
C HIS A 105 -9.93 4.92 -11.85
N TRP A 106 -9.09 4.60 -10.85
CA TRP A 106 -7.85 5.34 -10.59
C TRP A 106 -6.80 5.14 -11.69
N LEU A 107 -6.55 3.90 -12.12
CA LEU A 107 -5.47 3.61 -13.07
C LEU A 107 -5.69 4.26 -14.44
N PRO A 108 -6.89 4.21 -15.06
CA PRO A 108 -7.14 4.93 -16.31
C PRO A 108 -7.00 6.44 -16.17
N PHE A 109 -7.44 7.01 -15.04
CA PHE A 109 -7.31 8.44 -14.76
C PHE A 109 -5.85 8.89 -14.67
N CYS A 110 -5.02 8.14 -13.92
CA CYS A 110 -3.59 8.41 -13.81
C CYS A 110 -2.90 8.40 -15.17
N ARG A 111 -3.27 7.45 -16.04
CA ARG A 111 -2.69 7.31 -17.39
C ARG A 111 -3.19 8.41 -18.34
N LYS A 112 -4.47 8.76 -18.28
CA LYS A 112 -5.10 9.75 -19.17
C LYS A 112 -4.57 11.16 -18.93
N PHE A 113 -4.32 11.52 -17.67
CA PHE A 113 -3.89 12.87 -17.30
C PHE A 113 -2.43 12.93 -16.81
N SER A 114 -1.67 11.83 -16.93
CA SER A 114 -0.26 11.74 -16.50
C SER A 114 -0.04 12.29 -15.08
N ILE A 115 -0.88 11.84 -14.15
CA ILE A 115 -0.92 12.35 -12.77
C ILE A 115 0.34 11.97 -11.99
N GLU A 116 0.93 12.96 -11.31
CA GLU A 116 2.04 12.77 -10.36
C GLU A 116 1.79 13.61 -9.09
N PRO A 117 1.96 13.06 -7.88
CA PRO A 117 2.32 11.67 -7.55
C PRO A 117 1.18 10.66 -7.84
N ARG A 118 1.54 9.38 -8.04
CA ARG A 118 0.60 8.31 -8.45
C ARG A 118 -0.18 7.65 -7.30
N SER A 119 0.22 7.92 -6.06
CA SER A 119 -0.54 7.49 -4.88
C SER A 119 -1.76 8.40 -4.72
N PRO A 120 -2.98 7.85 -4.60
CA PRO A 120 -4.19 8.65 -4.39
C PRO A 120 -4.06 9.60 -3.19
N ALA A 121 -3.70 9.08 -2.02
CA ALA A 121 -3.56 9.89 -0.81
C ALA A 121 -2.50 11.00 -0.98
N ALA A 122 -1.36 10.70 -1.61
CA ALA A 122 -0.33 11.70 -1.87
C ALA A 122 -0.77 12.77 -2.89
N TYR A 123 -1.55 12.37 -3.91
CA TYR A 123 -2.04 13.28 -4.93
C TYR A 123 -3.05 14.28 -4.36
N PHE A 124 -4.08 13.79 -3.65
CA PHE A 124 -5.13 14.66 -3.11
C PHE A 124 -4.69 15.50 -1.91
N SER A 125 -3.61 15.12 -1.22
CA SER A 125 -2.99 15.96 -0.18
C SER A 125 -2.15 17.11 -0.75
N THR A 126 -1.58 16.94 -1.96
CA THR A 126 -0.73 17.96 -2.60
C THR A 126 -1.47 18.83 -3.60
N SER A 127 -2.51 18.31 -4.26
CA SER A 127 -3.32 19.02 -5.25
C SER A 127 -4.78 19.09 -4.78
N PRO A 128 -5.17 20.11 -3.98
CA PRO A 128 -6.53 20.23 -3.45
C PRO A 128 -7.57 20.52 -4.54
N GLU A 129 -7.14 21.04 -5.69
CA GLU A 129 -7.98 21.42 -6.84
C GLU A 129 -7.43 20.82 -8.16
N PRO A 130 -8.27 20.65 -9.19
CA PRO A 130 -7.84 20.21 -10.51
C PRO A 130 -6.94 21.26 -11.17
N HIS A 131 -5.70 20.89 -11.48
CA HIS A 131 -4.66 21.79 -12.03
C HIS A 131 -4.94 22.24 -13.49
N ASN A 132 -5.97 21.70 -14.16
CA ASN A 132 -6.17 21.89 -15.59
C ASN A 132 -7.56 22.45 -15.91
N SER A 133 -7.64 23.45 -16.78
CA SER A 133 -8.88 24.08 -17.28
C SER A 133 -9.75 23.16 -18.15
N ASN A 134 -9.36 21.88 -18.28
CA ASN A 134 -10.13 20.90 -19.03
C ASN A 134 -11.35 20.43 -18.20
N PRO A 135 -12.59 20.73 -18.65
CA PRO A 135 -13.80 20.40 -17.90
C PRO A 135 -13.98 18.88 -17.69
N LEU A 136 -13.47 18.05 -18.61
CA LEU A 136 -13.51 16.59 -18.46
C LEU A 136 -12.62 16.10 -17.33
N MET A 137 -11.44 16.73 -17.15
CA MET A 137 -10.53 16.39 -16.05
C MET A 137 -11.17 16.75 -14.72
N ALA A 138 -11.78 17.94 -14.61
CA ALA A 138 -12.47 18.36 -13.40
C ALA A 138 -13.59 17.38 -13.02
N GLN A 139 -14.44 16.98 -13.97
CA GLN A 139 -15.54 16.03 -13.71
C GLN A 139 -15.03 14.65 -13.24
N GLU A 140 -14.01 14.10 -13.92
CA GLU A 140 -13.41 12.82 -13.52
C GLU A 140 -12.70 12.94 -12.15
N TRP A 141 -12.04 14.06 -11.88
CA TRP A 141 -11.37 14.33 -10.61
C TRP A 141 -12.37 14.34 -9.45
N PHE A 142 -13.52 15.02 -9.58
CA PHE A 142 -14.57 15.02 -8.55
C PHE A 142 -15.11 13.60 -8.33
N SER A 143 -15.35 12.86 -9.43
CA SER A 143 -15.84 11.49 -9.36
C SER A 143 -14.87 10.56 -8.62
N ILE A 144 -13.57 10.75 -8.81
CA ILE A 144 -12.53 9.97 -8.14
C ILE A 144 -12.40 10.38 -6.68
N LYS A 145 -12.45 11.68 -6.37
CA LYS A 145 -12.41 12.18 -5.01
C LYS A 145 -13.55 11.60 -4.16
N VAL A 146 -14.77 11.57 -4.73
CA VAL A 146 -15.93 10.92 -4.07
C VAL A 146 -15.68 9.43 -3.85
N LYS A 147 -15.18 8.71 -4.86
CA LYS A 147 -14.87 7.28 -4.73
C LYS A 147 -13.78 6.99 -3.72
N LEU A 148 -12.75 7.84 -3.64
CA LEU A 148 -11.69 7.72 -2.66
C LEU A 148 -12.23 7.95 -1.25
N SER A 149 -13.07 8.97 -1.05
CA SER A 149 -13.71 9.19 0.26
C SER A 149 -14.63 8.05 0.67
N LEU A 150 -15.32 7.41 -0.28
CA LEU A 150 -16.15 6.24 0.00
C LEU A 150 -15.28 5.02 0.39
N PHE A 151 -14.15 4.83 -0.29
CA PHE A 151 -13.16 3.81 0.06
C PHE A 151 -12.58 4.01 1.47
N ASP A 152 -12.21 5.25 1.82
CA ASP A 152 -11.73 5.58 3.16
C ASP A 152 -12.80 5.33 4.23
N LEU A 153 -14.05 5.74 3.97
CA LEU A 153 -15.19 5.53 4.87
C LEU A 153 -15.49 4.04 5.09
N ASP A 154 -15.52 3.23 4.03
CA ASP A 154 -15.78 1.79 4.13
C ASP A 154 -14.69 1.08 4.94
N SER A 155 -13.42 1.49 4.76
CA SER A 155 -12.31 0.97 5.55
C SER A 155 -12.45 1.31 7.04
N ASP A 156 -12.86 2.55 7.35
CA ASP A 156 -13.08 3.00 8.74
C ASP A 156 -14.27 2.30 9.41
N ILE A 157 -15.38 2.11 8.69
CA ILE A 157 -16.55 1.36 9.17
C ILE A 157 -16.14 -0.07 9.51
N TYR A 158 -15.42 -0.74 8.61
CA TYR A 158 -14.95 -2.10 8.82
C TYR A 158 -14.01 -2.20 10.03
N LEU A 159 -13.06 -1.26 10.16
CA LEU A 159 -12.17 -1.16 11.31
C LEU A 159 -12.94 -1.05 12.63
N ARG A 160 -13.96 -0.18 12.65
CA ARG A 160 -14.77 0.06 13.84
C ARG A 160 -15.58 -1.17 14.23
N ASP A 161 -16.18 -1.86 13.26
CA ASP A 161 -16.94 -3.09 13.51
C ASP A 161 -16.06 -4.26 13.95
N ARG A 162 -14.83 -4.36 13.43
CA ARG A 162 -13.85 -5.35 13.90
C ARG A 162 -13.43 -5.09 15.34
N ASN A 163 -13.14 -3.83 15.69
CA ASN A 163 -12.77 -3.45 17.05
C ASN A 163 -13.92 -3.71 18.03
N ARG A 164 -15.18 -3.45 17.61
CA ARG A 164 -16.36 -3.80 18.40
C ARG A 164 -16.46 -5.31 18.65
N ARG A 165 -16.26 -6.14 17.62
CA ARG A 165 -16.27 -7.60 17.74
C ARG A 165 -15.17 -8.13 18.66
N LYS A 166 -13.95 -7.61 18.56
CA LYS A 166 -12.86 -7.97 19.48
C LYS A 166 -13.18 -7.60 20.93
N HIS A 167 -13.78 -6.43 21.16
CA HIS A 167 -14.19 -6.01 22.50
C HIS A 167 -15.32 -6.90 23.04
N SER A 168 -16.29 -7.31 22.21
CA SER A 168 -17.31 -8.27 22.63
C SER A 168 -16.70 -9.63 22.96
N GLU A 169 -15.82 -10.18 22.12
CA GLU A 169 -15.15 -11.47 22.35
C GLU A 169 -14.33 -11.48 23.64
N GLN A 170 -13.56 -10.41 23.89
CA GLN A 170 -12.81 -10.25 25.14
C GLN A 170 -13.75 -10.12 26.35
N SER A 171 -14.88 -9.42 26.20
CA SER A 171 -15.86 -9.30 27.28
C SER A 171 -16.60 -10.61 27.55
N THR A 172 -16.84 -11.44 26.54
CA THR A 172 -17.45 -12.77 26.66
C THR A 172 -16.47 -13.77 27.29
N MET A 173 -15.20 -13.76 26.87
CA MET A 173 -14.13 -14.55 27.51
C MET A 173 -13.89 -14.12 28.97
N ALA A 174 -13.87 -12.81 29.26
CA ALA A 174 -13.71 -12.31 30.63
C ALA A 174 -14.90 -12.65 31.54
N ARG A 175 -16.08 -12.90 30.96
CA ARG A 175 -17.29 -13.37 31.66
C ARG A 175 -17.36 -14.89 31.79
N GLY A 176 -16.39 -15.65 31.25
CA GLY A 176 -16.34 -17.10 31.34
C GLY A 176 -17.45 -17.82 30.56
N ILE A 177 -18.04 -17.17 29.55
CA ILE A 177 -19.10 -17.76 28.72
C ILE A 177 -18.44 -18.45 27.52
N ASP A 178 -18.59 -19.76 27.43
CA ASP A 178 -18.04 -20.59 26.35
C ASP A 178 -18.85 -20.34 25.04
N PRO A 179 -18.24 -19.87 23.93
CA PRO A 179 -18.97 -19.43 22.73
C PRO A 179 -19.69 -20.55 21.95
N LYS A 180 -19.67 -21.79 22.45
CA LYS A 180 -20.36 -22.94 21.83
C LYS A 180 -21.77 -23.18 22.37
N GLU A 181 -22.18 -22.52 23.45
CA GLU A 181 -23.48 -22.81 24.08
C GLU A 181 -24.66 -22.01 23.50
N GLU A 182 -24.39 -20.89 22.81
CA GLU A 182 -25.45 -19.99 22.32
C GLU A 182 -26.07 -20.40 20.96
N ASN A 183 -25.47 -21.38 20.25
CA ASN A 183 -25.97 -21.87 18.96
C ASN A 183 -26.67 -23.25 19.03
N SER A 184 -26.91 -23.81 20.22
CA SER A 184 -27.52 -25.15 20.37
C SER A 184 -28.99 -25.15 20.80
N SER A 185 -29.60 -24.00 21.11
CA SER A 185 -30.95 -23.97 21.70
C SER A 185 -31.95 -23.13 20.88
N THR A 186 -32.10 -23.40 19.58
CA THR A 186 -33.35 -23.07 18.86
C THR A 186 -33.45 -23.82 17.53
N CYS A 187 -33.69 -25.14 17.58
CA CYS A 187 -34.27 -25.91 16.48
C CYS A 187 -34.95 -27.18 17.02
N GLU A 188 -36.01 -27.02 17.80
CA GLU A 188 -37.01 -28.09 17.94
C GLU A 188 -38.05 -27.93 16.83
N HIS A 189 -37.86 -28.69 15.75
CA HIS A 189 -38.90 -28.92 14.76
C HIS A 189 -39.67 -30.19 15.12
N LYS A 190 -40.93 -29.97 15.51
CA LYS A 190 -42.12 -30.82 15.33
C LYS A 190 -41.88 -32.12 14.53
N LYS A 191 -42.23 -33.25 15.15
CA LYS A 191 -42.70 -34.44 14.46
C LYS A 191 -44.01 -34.90 15.08
#